data_AF-A0A955I9Q9-F1
#
_entry.id   AF-A0A955I9Q9-F1
#
_cell.length_a   1.000
_cell.length_b   1.000
_cell.length_c   1.000
_cell.angle_alpha   90.00
_cell.angle_beta   90.00
_cell.angle_gamma   90.00
#
_symmetry.space_group_name_H-M   'P 1'
#
loop_
_entity.id
_entity.type
_entity.pdbx_description
1 polymer ?
#
loop_
_entity_poly.entity_id
_entity_poly.type
_entity_poly.pdbx_seq_one_letter_code
_entity_poly.pdbx_strand_id
1 'polypeptide(L)'
;MIEEHNYTWKETASYSVTIQEADNYVFVHLNVSKWTVSVMKELKNLFIVLCEEYANKGHELIFSSVSDKKTIKMCELIHPLYEVKPVKQYEDKYWVVAWETGLEI
;
A
#
# COMPACT_ATOMS: atom_id res chain seq x y z
N MET A 1 -18.42 -11.34 -13.11
CA MET A 1 -18.12 -9.91 -13.08
C MET A 1 -17.32 -9.70 -11.81
N ILE A 2 -16.14 -9.10 -11.88
CA ILE A 2 -15.36 -8.77 -10.69
C ILE A 2 -16.06 -7.55 -10.08
N GLU A 3 -16.58 -7.68 -8.86
CA GLU A 3 -17.13 -6.54 -8.12
C GLU A 3 -15.95 -5.73 -7.58
N GLU A 4 -15.63 -4.63 -8.26
CA GLU A 4 -14.59 -3.71 -7.81
C GLU A 4 -15.21 -2.62 -6.93
N HIS A 5 -14.75 -2.53 -5.68
CA HIS A 5 -15.14 -1.47 -4.76
C HIS A 5 -13.97 -0.52 -4.58
N ASN A 6 -14.16 0.76 -4.91
CA ASN A 6 -13.14 1.80 -4.78
C ASN A 6 -13.61 2.91 -3.83
N TYR A 7 -12.84 3.20 -2.79
CA TYR A 7 -13.16 4.24 -1.82
C TYR A 7 -11.93 4.88 -1.18
N THR A 8 -12.09 6.13 -0.74
CA THR A 8 -11.06 6.81 0.04
C THR A 8 -11.14 6.33 1.49
N TRP A 9 -10.09 5.65 1.95
CA TRP A 9 -10.01 5.13 3.32
C TRP A 9 -9.52 6.22 4.29
N LYS A 10 -8.58 7.06 3.84
CA LYS A 10 -8.13 8.22 4.63
C LYS A 10 -7.67 9.37 3.76
N GLU A 11 -8.01 10.58 4.14
CA GLU A 11 -7.53 11.80 3.51
C GLU A 11 -7.09 12.82 4.55
N THR A 12 -5.95 13.45 4.30
CA THR A 12 -5.36 14.50 5.13
C THR A 12 -4.80 15.59 4.24
N ALA A 13 -4.37 16.71 4.81
CA ALA A 13 -3.69 17.76 4.05
C ALA A 13 -2.34 17.33 3.44
N SER A 14 -1.73 16.22 3.91
CA SER A 14 -0.39 15.78 3.49
C SER A 14 -0.37 14.50 2.67
N TYR A 15 -1.44 13.70 2.73
CA TYR A 15 -1.58 12.46 1.97
C TYR A 15 -3.04 12.00 1.89
N SER A 16 -3.34 11.17 0.89
CA SER A 16 -4.56 10.38 0.80
C SER A 16 -4.25 8.91 0.54
N VAL A 17 -5.10 8.04 1.07
CA VAL A 17 -5.08 6.59 0.89
C VAL A 17 -6.42 6.17 0.32
N THR A 18 -6.38 5.61 -0.88
CA THR A 18 -7.54 5.06 -1.57
C THR A 18 -7.36 3.56 -1.66
N ILE A 19 -8.44 2.81 -1.40
CA ILE A 19 -8.45 1.37 -1.47
C ILE A 19 -9.35 0.93 -2.61
N GLN A 20 -8.87 -0.05 -3.38
CA GLN A 20 -9.62 -0.78 -4.36
C GLN A 20 -9.62 -2.26 -3.99
N GLU A 21 -10.79 -2.80 -3.68
CA GLU A 21 -11.00 -4.23 -3.39
C GLU A 21 -11.43 -4.95 -4.67
N ALA A 22 -10.81 -6.09 -4.97
CA ALA A 22 -11.13 -6.94 -6.11
C ALA A 22 -10.90 -8.42 -5.77
N ASP A 23 -11.97 -9.21 -5.71
CA ASP A 23 -11.95 -10.60 -5.25
C ASP A 23 -11.17 -10.75 -3.91
N ASN A 24 -10.09 -11.54 -3.88
CA ASN A 24 -9.26 -11.75 -2.68
C ASN A 24 -8.11 -10.73 -2.54
N TYR A 25 -8.09 -9.70 -3.39
CA TYR A 25 -7.00 -8.73 -3.49
C TYR A 25 -7.44 -7.34 -3.08
N VAL A 26 -6.48 -6.60 -2.54
CA VAL A 26 -6.67 -5.21 -2.12
C VAL A 26 -5.55 -4.38 -2.74
N PHE A 27 -5.90 -3.28 -3.41
CA PHE A 27 -4.94 -2.34 -3.96
C PHE A 27 -4.99 -1.04 -3.15
N VAL A 28 -3.85 -0.68 -2.57
CA VAL A 28 -3.62 0.55 -1.82
C VAL A 28 -2.95 1.58 -2.72
N HIS A 29 -3.69 2.63 -3.01
CA HIS A 29 -3.21 3.79 -3.76
C HIS A 29 -2.87 4.90 -2.77
N LEU A 30 -1.59 5.17 -2.62
CA LEU A 30 -1.09 6.22 -1.73
C LEU A 30 -0.67 7.43 -2.56
N ASN A 31 -1.23 8.59 -2.23
CA ASN A 31 -0.78 9.87 -2.76
C ASN A 31 -0.24 10.72 -1.61
N VAL A 32 1.03 11.13 -1.67
CA VAL A 32 1.67 11.96 -0.63
C VAL A 32 2.06 13.31 -1.21
N SER A 33 1.34 14.35 -0.81
CA SER A 33 1.62 15.73 -1.22
C SER A 33 2.76 16.35 -0.41
N LYS A 34 2.98 15.90 0.84
CA LYS A 34 4.01 16.45 1.73
C LYS A 34 4.73 15.39 2.55
N TRP A 35 6.03 15.25 2.30
CA TRP A 35 6.91 14.33 3.03
C TRP A 35 7.49 14.97 4.29
N THR A 36 7.13 14.43 5.46
CA THR A 36 7.72 14.78 6.76
C THR A 36 7.98 13.52 7.58
N VAL A 37 8.82 13.60 8.63
CA VAL A 37 9.04 12.49 9.55
C VAL A 37 7.73 12.03 10.22
N SER A 38 6.82 12.97 10.55
CA SER A 38 5.50 12.62 11.10
C SER A 38 4.67 11.82 10.10
N VAL A 39 4.55 12.32 8.86
CA VAL A 39 3.79 11.65 7.80
C VAL A 39 4.34 10.24 7.53
N MET A 40 5.66 10.06 7.50
CA MET A 40 6.26 8.73 7.35
C MET A 40 5.88 7.77 8.49
N LYS A 41 5.89 8.23 9.75
CA LYS A 41 5.49 7.41 10.90
C LYS A 41 4.01 7.06 10.87
N GLU A 42 3.16 8.04 10.52
CA GLU A 42 1.73 7.85 10.39
C GLU A 42 1.39 6.83 9.29
N LEU A 43 2.01 6.96 8.11
CA LEU A 43 1.83 6.03 7.01
C LEU A 43 2.29 4.62 7.37
N LYS A 44 3.41 4.47 8.09
CA LYS A 44 3.86 3.16 8.56
C LYS A 44 2.83 2.48 9.46
N ASN A 45 2.32 3.20 10.46
CA ASN A 45 1.28 2.65 11.36
C ASN A 45 -0.02 2.36 10.59
N LEU A 46 -0.37 3.21 9.63
CA LEU A 46 -1.55 3.04 8.79
C LEU A 46 -1.47 1.74 7.98
N PHE A 47 -0.34 1.45 7.36
CA PHE A 47 -0.15 0.23 6.59
C PHE A 47 -0.24 -1.03 7.46
N ILE A 48 0.27 -0.99 8.70
CA ILE A 48 0.10 -2.09 9.66
C ILE A 48 -1.39 -2.34 9.93
N VAL A 49 -2.14 -1.29 10.25
CA VAL A 49 -3.59 -1.39 10.49
C VAL A 49 -4.35 -1.91 9.27
N LEU A 50 -4.01 -1.46 8.06
CA LEU A 50 -4.60 -1.97 6.82
C LEU A 50 -4.33 -3.48 6.66
N CYS A 51 -3.08 -3.92 6.89
CA CYS A 51 -2.73 -5.34 6.79
C CYS A 51 -3.56 -6.20 7.75
N GLU A 52 -3.71 -5.76 9.00
CA GLU A 52 -4.53 -6.44 10.00
C GLU A 52 -6.03 -6.45 9.63
N GLU A 53 -6.57 -5.30 9.17
CA GLU A 53 -7.98 -5.16 8.80
C GLU A 53 -8.33 -6.12 7.65
N TYR A 54 -7.51 -6.16 6.60
CA TYR A 54 -7.78 -7.00 5.43
C TYR A 54 -7.45 -8.47 5.64
N ALA A 55 -6.53 -8.80 6.54
CA ALA A 55 -6.37 -10.17 7.04
C ALA A 55 -7.66 -10.68 7.68
N ASN A 56 -8.26 -9.87 8.57
CA ASN A 56 -9.51 -10.24 9.26
C ASN A 56 -10.72 -10.35 8.32
N LYS A 57 -10.69 -9.66 7.17
CA LYS A 57 -11.70 -9.77 6.10
C LYS A 57 -11.48 -10.97 5.17
N GLY A 58 -10.39 -11.73 5.34
CA GLY A 58 -10.08 -12.91 4.53
C GLY A 58 -9.41 -12.61 3.19
N HIS A 59 -8.91 -11.39 2.98
CA HIS A 59 -8.00 -11.13 1.86
C HIS A 59 -6.63 -11.71 2.18
N GLU A 60 -5.89 -12.10 1.16
CA GLU A 60 -4.57 -12.74 1.28
C GLU A 60 -3.42 -11.78 0.95
N LEU A 61 -3.67 -10.78 0.10
CA LEU A 61 -2.64 -9.89 -0.41
C LEU A 61 -3.12 -8.44 -0.53
N ILE A 62 -2.24 -7.52 -0.12
CA ILE A 62 -2.35 -6.09 -0.37
C ILE A 62 -1.28 -5.68 -1.36
N PHE A 63 -1.65 -4.95 -2.40
CA PHE A 63 -0.75 -4.42 -3.42
C PHE A 63 -0.66 -2.89 -3.31
N SER A 64 0.50 -2.31 -3.57
CA SER A 64 0.63 -0.88 -3.83
C SER A 64 1.46 -0.64 -5.08
N SER A 65 0.94 0.21 -5.96
CA SER A 65 1.65 0.70 -7.14
C SER A 65 2.32 2.03 -6.79
N VAL A 66 3.63 2.09 -6.95
CA VAL A 66 4.45 3.25 -6.61
C VAL A 66 5.28 3.70 -7.80
N SER A 67 5.22 5.01 -8.09
CA SER A 67 5.91 5.61 -9.24
C SER A 67 6.98 6.63 -8.84
N ASP A 68 7.12 6.93 -7.55
CA ASP A 68 8.13 7.85 -7.04
C ASP A 68 9.08 7.19 -6.03
N LYS A 69 10.34 7.61 -6.07
CA LYS A 69 11.43 7.05 -5.25
C LYS A 69 11.22 7.21 -3.74
N LYS A 70 10.46 8.23 -3.29
CA LYS A 70 10.23 8.46 -1.86
C LYS A 70 9.22 7.46 -1.32
N THR A 71 8.14 7.20 -2.06
CA THR A 71 7.14 6.20 -1.68
C THR A 71 7.72 4.79 -1.72
N ILE A 72 8.56 4.46 -2.71
CA ILE A 72 9.29 3.18 -2.75
C ILE A 72 10.13 2.99 -1.48
N LYS A 73 10.98 3.97 -1.15
CA LYS A 73 11.82 3.92 0.05
C LYS A 73 11.00 3.85 1.34
N MET A 74 9.84 4.48 1.36
CA MET A 74 8.91 4.39 2.50
C MET A 74 8.32 2.98 2.60
N CYS A 75 7.88 2.38 1.49
CA CYS A 75 7.41 0.99 1.47
C CYS A 75 8.48 0.00 1.95
N GLU A 76 9.76 0.19 1.58
CA GLU A 76 10.88 -0.61 2.10
C GLU A 76 11.03 -0.53 3.64
N LEU A 77 10.71 0.63 4.24
CA LEU A 77 10.81 0.87 5.68
C LEU A 77 9.63 0.31 6.50
N ILE A 78 8.53 -0.04 5.84
CA ILE A 78 7.34 -0.62 6.48
C ILE A 78 7.48 -2.14 6.67
N HIS A 79 8.63 -2.74 6.35
CA HIS A 79 8.82 -4.20 6.37
C HIS A 79 7.79 -4.92 5.47
N PRO A 80 7.92 -4.80 4.14
CA PRO A 80 7.17 -5.68 3.24
C PRO A 80 7.74 -7.10 3.38
N LEU A 81 6.87 -8.09 3.60
CA LEU A 81 7.27 -9.49 3.67
C LEU A 81 7.78 -10.05 2.34
N TYR A 82 7.54 -9.35 1.22
CA TYR A 82 8.14 -9.65 -0.07
C TYR A 82 8.74 -8.44 -0.79
N GLU A 83 9.73 -8.79 -1.62
CA GLU A 83 10.61 -7.93 -2.40
C GLU A 83 9.87 -6.90 -3.26
N VAL A 84 10.21 -5.63 -3.07
CA VAL A 84 9.83 -4.53 -3.98
C VAL A 84 10.46 -4.86 -5.34
N LYS A 85 9.66 -5.17 -6.36
CA LYS A 85 10.17 -5.51 -7.71
C LYS A 85 9.76 -4.45 -8.73
N PRO A 86 10.67 -4.08 -9.65
CA PRO A 86 10.31 -3.22 -10.76
C PRO A 86 9.30 -3.94 -11.65
N VAL A 87 8.26 -3.23 -12.10
CA VAL A 87 7.36 -3.76 -13.11
C VAL A 87 8.15 -3.86 -14.41
N LYS A 88 8.42 -5.08 -14.88
CA LYS A 88 9.29 -5.35 -16.06
C LYS A 88 8.94 -4.53 -17.31
N GLN A 89 7.68 -4.12 -17.44
CA GLN A 89 7.20 -3.34 -18.57
C GLN A 89 7.58 -1.84 -18.50
N TYR A 90 7.96 -1.34 -17.33
CA TYR A 90 8.24 0.07 -17.08
C TYR A 90 9.51 0.28 -16.24
N GLU A 91 10.61 -0.34 -16.67
CA GLU A 91 11.97 -0.27 -16.11
C GLU A 91 12.21 0.97 -15.22
N ASP A 92 12.49 0.74 -13.94
CA ASP A 92 12.79 1.69 -12.85
C ASP A 92 11.77 2.81 -12.57
N LYS A 93 10.70 2.91 -13.35
CA LYS A 93 9.68 3.98 -13.24
C LYS A 93 8.49 3.60 -12.38
N TYR A 94 8.12 2.32 -12.37
CA TYR A 94 6.99 1.83 -11.61
C TYR A 94 7.37 0.56 -10.86
N TRP A 95 7.00 0.54 -9.59
CA TRP A 95 7.27 -0.53 -8.65
C TRP A 95 5.95 -1.03 -8.09
N VAL A 96 5.85 -2.34 -7.89
CA VAL A 96 4.73 -2.95 -7.19
C VAL A 96 5.28 -3.54 -5.90
N VAL A 97 4.62 -3.22 -4.80
CA VAL A 97 4.89 -3.79 -3.48
C VAL A 97 3.69 -4.62 -3.09
N ALA A 98 3.92 -5.81 -2.55
CA ALA A 98 2.88 -6.68 -2.04
C ALA A 98 3.16 -7.05 -0.57
N TRP A 99 2.10 -7.11 0.23
CA TRP A 99 2.11 -7.59 1.61
C TRP A 99 1.17 -8.79 1.70
N GLU A 100 1.64 -9.89 2.28
CA GLU A 100 0.76 -10.98 2.75
C GLU A 100 0.03 -10.49 4.01
N THR A 101 -1.28 -10.66 4.02
CA THR A 101 -2.12 -10.37 5.18
C THR A 101 -2.03 -11.54 6.17
N GLY A 102 -2.03 -11.25 7.47
CA GLY A 102 -2.10 -12.30 8.52
C GLY A 102 -0.76 -12.88 8.98
N LEU A 103 0.36 -12.25 8.64
CA LEU A 103 1.63 -12.53 9.32
C LEU A 103 1.61 -11.93 10.73
N GLU A 104 2.05 -12.71 11.72
CA GLU A 104 2.31 -12.20 13.07
C GLU A 104 3.46 -11.18 12.97
N ILE A 105 3.14 -9.88 13.06
CA ILE A 105 4.09 -8.76 13.01
C ILE A 105 4.77 -8.57 14.37
#